data_AF-A0A1C7NBJ3-F1
#
_entry.id   AF-A0A1C7NBJ3-F1
#
_cell.length_a   1.000
_cell.length_b   1.000
_cell.length_c   1.000
_cell.angle_alpha   90.00
_cell.angle_beta   90.00
_cell.angle_gamma   90.00
#
_symmetry.space_group_name_H-M   'P 1'
#
loop_
_entity.id
_entity.type
_entity.pdbx_description
1 polymer ?
#
loop_
_entity_poly.entity_id
_entity_poly.type
_entity_poly.pdbx_seq_one_letter_code
_entity_poly.pdbx_strand_id
1 'polypeptide(L)'
;MQDLQHQEDREKFIEDFLNQRDQQEDLYDDVEVIVQDGEQIEETIPSMPTELATPISLTQQAKSDDKKKKKKKKKSKSANLPEAGTELADDYVEKHAEDVIEDPFDPEHPLAQRVEYAIWKYRKNHKFSEEKRAIFDNYLRFGGIKTGPNMFLGRATSADTPDDPEAAVDFEAAKTAIDTVPDQEEEEGLEVNFTEVAQVYFGNAFIRQSRFTAMRDFIDAPILIDAFLRYLQIRNVAPEYADDIAGARAICALAKVQLPKCKQIIMQMPGAYNKACADYFGTSMADMDTSWMTETTLTIQKQYMSFLVDTVGTTSEDTKKKVQKRIKDPEQVHQTEKYEWVFVRIAEIAPFSASAAGDDLIQVVFENYQDTQEIYKIYLEKEIVEHMLVGMVTALTLCKLSNGEWYIEQARRLMPTFYMEDECMTEEDYDY
;
A
#
# COMPACT_ATOMS: atom_id res chain seq x y z
N MET A 1 -15.05 -21.90 32.20
CA MET A 1 -14.24 -23.00 31.61
C MET A 1 -14.03 -22.78 30.12
N GLN A 2 -15.04 -22.37 29.33
CA GLN A 2 -14.82 -22.02 27.91
C GLN A 2 -13.91 -20.79 27.68
N ASP A 3 -13.97 -19.76 28.54
CA ASP A 3 -13.11 -18.57 28.38
C ASP A 3 -11.62 -18.82 28.65
N LEU A 4 -11.30 -19.74 29.56
CA LEU A 4 -9.92 -20.14 29.85
C LEU A 4 -9.31 -20.93 28.69
N GLN A 5 -10.14 -21.75 28.02
CA GLN A 5 -9.71 -22.54 26.87
C GLN A 5 -9.43 -21.65 25.65
N HIS A 6 -10.22 -20.57 25.49
CA HIS A 6 -10.01 -19.61 24.40
C HIS A 6 -8.77 -18.73 24.60
N GLN A 7 -8.38 -18.51 25.85
CA GLN A 7 -7.16 -17.79 26.19
C GLN A 7 -5.91 -18.67 26.01
N GLU A 8 -5.97 -19.94 26.41
CA GLU A 8 -4.90 -20.92 26.17
C GLU A 8 -4.68 -21.17 24.66
N ASP A 9 -5.74 -21.23 23.85
CA ASP A 9 -5.64 -21.39 22.39
C ASP A 9 -4.99 -20.16 21.73
N ARG A 10 -5.25 -18.96 22.26
CA ARG A 10 -4.67 -17.70 21.77
C ARG A 10 -3.19 -17.55 22.14
N GLU A 11 -2.81 -17.96 23.35
CA GLU A 11 -1.41 -17.95 23.78
C GLU A 11 -0.57 -18.95 22.97
N LYS A 12 -1.13 -20.14 22.69
CA LYS A 12 -0.47 -21.16 21.89
C LYS A 12 -0.28 -20.74 20.42
N PHE A 13 -1.24 -20.03 19.85
CA PHE A 13 -1.13 -19.46 18.51
C PHE A 13 -0.04 -18.38 18.40
N ILE A 14 0.12 -17.55 19.45
CA ILE A 14 1.16 -16.52 19.51
C ILE A 14 2.55 -17.17 19.64
N GLU A 15 2.68 -18.23 20.45
CA GLU A 15 3.93 -18.96 20.63
C GLU A 15 4.37 -19.69 19.35
N ASP A 16 3.43 -20.31 18.62
CA ASP A 16 3.70 -20.93 17.31
C ASP A 16 4.08 -19.89 16.24
N PHE A 17 3.49 -18.70 16.27
CA PHE A 17 3.80 -17.60 15.35
C PHE A 17 5.20 -17.01 15.60
N LEU A 18 5.62 -16.89 16.86
CA LEU A 18 6.96 -16.41 17.20
C LEU A 18 8.04 -17.44 16.84
N ASN A 19 7.78 -18.73 17.07
CA ASN A 19 8.72 -19.81 16.72
C ASN A 19 8.90 -19.97 15.18
N GLN A 20 7.90 -19.63 14.37
CA GLN A 20 8.05 -19.60 12.90
C GLN A 20 8.89 -18.42 12.42
N ARG A 21 8.90 -17.30 13.15
CA ARG A 21 9.68 -16.11 12.81
C ARG A 21 11.18 -16.34 13.02
N ASP A 22 11.56 -17.04 14.08
CA ASP A 22 12.96 -17.35 14.40
C ASP A 22 13.55 -18.39 13.43
N GLN A 23 12.74 -19.28 12.84
CA GLN A 23 13.19 -20.22 11.79
C GLN A 23 13.43 -19.56 10.42
N GLN A 24 12.93 -18.34 10.22
CA GLN A 24 13.09 -17.61 8.96
C GLN A 24 14.28 -16.65 8.96
N GLU A 25 14.83 -16.30 10.13
CA GLU A 25 16.06 -15.50 10.26
C GLU A 25 17.34 -16.33 10.00
N ASP A 26 17.29 -17.66 10.17
CA ASP A 26 18.46 -18.54 9.96
C ASP A 26 18.79 -18.86 8.49
N LEU A 27 17.98 -18.40 7.52
CA LEU A 27 18.15 -18.72 6.08
C LEU A 27 18.91 -17.66 5.26
N TYR A 28 19.43 -16.60 5.89
CA TYR A 28 20.09 -15.49 5.19
C TYR A 28 21.55 -15.23 5.59
N ASP A 29 22.17 -16.06 6.44
CA ASP A 29 23.54 -15.81 6.94
C ASP A 29 24.66 -16.65 6.29
N ASP A 30 24.36 -17.52 5.32
CA ASP A 30 25.39 -18.30 4.61
C ASP A 30 25.66 -17.76 3.19
N VAL A 31 26.43 -16.66 3.12
CA VAL A 31 27.28 -16.38 1.95
C VAL A 31 28.71 -16.17 2.42
N GLU A 32 29.47 -17.28 2.46
CA GLU A 32 30.90 -17.29 2.69
C GLU A 32 31.63 -16.47 1.61
N VAL A 33 32.29 -15.38 2.03
CA VAL A 33 33.26 -14.66 1.20
C VAL A 33 34.56 -15.46 1.18
N ILE A 34 34.78 -16.20 0.08
CA ILE A 34 36.07 -16.83 -0.22
C ILE A 34 37.08 -15.72 -0.55
N VAL A 35 38.08 -15.57 0.32
CA VAL A 35 39.29 -14.78 0.05
C VAL A 35 40.32 -15.69 -0.61
N GLN A 36 40.70 -15.42 -1.86
CA GLN A 36 41.96 -15.89 -2.42
C GLN A 36 42.62 -14.80 -3.28
N ASP A 37 43.82 -14.45 -2.83
CA ASP A 37 45.06 -14.02 -3.49
C ASP A 37 45.03 -13.12 -4.74
N GLY A 38 45.84 -12.06 -4.64
CA GLY A 38 45.92 -10.98 -5.60
C GLY A 38 46.67 -11.33 -6.88
N GLU A 39 46.24 -10.67 -7.95
CA GLU A 39 47.05 -10.32 -9.11
C GLU A 39 46.52 -9.00 -9.68
N GLN A 40 47.42 -8.04 -9.86
CA GLN A 40 47.14 -6.77 -10.53
C GLN A 40 47.06 -7.03 -12.04
N ILE A 41 45.97 -6.64 -12.68
CA ILE A 41 45.94 -6.42 -14.13
C ILE A 41 45.32 -5.04 -14.39
N GLU A 42 46.18 -4.16 -14.88
CA GLU A 42 45.89 -2.82 -15.36
C GLU A 42 45.28 -2.96 -16.77
N GLU A 43 44.00 -2.65 -16.96
CA GLU A 43 43.46 -2.38 -18.30
C GLU A 43 42.64 -1.09 -18.32
N THR A 44 43.13 -0.18 -19.15
CA THR A 44 42.68 1.17 -19.47
C THR A 44 41.29 1.19 -20.09
N ILE A 45 40.37 1.94 -19.50
CA ILE A 45 39.06 2.27 -20.11
C ILE A 45 39.20 3.56 -20.95
N PRO A 46 38.79 3.58 -22.24
CA PRO A 46 38.84 4.77 -23.08
C PRO A 46 37.82 5.83 -22.65
N SER A 47 38.23 7.10 -22.65
CA SER A 47 37.36 8.24 -22.33
C SER A 47 36.28 8.46 -23.40
N MET A 48 35.02 8.58 -22.97
CA MET A 48 33.91 9.04 -23.82
C MET A 48 34.00 10.56 -24.09
N PRO A 49 33.54 11.04 -25.26
CA PRO A 49 33.69 12.44 -25.67
C PRO A 49 32.79 13.40 -24.88
N THR A 50 33.38 14.56 -24.59
CA THR A 50 32.83 15.65 -23.79
C THR A 50 31.88 16.54 -24.60
N GLU A 51 30.67 16.09 -24.93
CA GLU A 51 29.62 16.98 -25.44
C GLU A 51 28.25 16.54 -24.94
N LEU A 52 27.92 16.90 -23.69
CA LEU A 52 26.59 17.29 -23.18
C LEU A 52 26.71 17.54 -21.67
N ALA A 53 27.42 18.61 -21.29
CA ALA A 53 27.51 19.07 -19.90
C ALA A 53 26.75 20.40 -19.75
N THR A 54 25.76 20.42 -18.85
CA THR A 54 25.06 21.63 -18.40
C THR A 54 25.75 22.26 -17.18
N PRO A 55 25.55 23.58 -16.94
CA PRO A 55 26.52 24.41 -16.25
C PRO A 55 26.31 24.43 -14.73
N ILE A 56 26.82 23.41 -14.03
CA ILE A 56 26.96 23.44 -12.55
C ILE A 56 28.42 23.14 -12.13
N SER A 57 29.28 22.72 -13.05
CA SER A 57 30.63 22.24 -12.75
C SER A 57 31.72 23.32 -12.64
N LEU A 58 31.37 24.60 -12.43
CA LEU A 58 32.32 25.73 -12.45
C LEU A 58 32.40 26.55 -11.15
N THR A 59 31.97 26.03 -10.00
CA THR A 59 32.03 26.83 -8.75
C THR A 59 32.50 26.08 -7.50
N GLN A 60 33.44 25.13 -7.62
CA GLN A 60 34.21 24.63 -6.47
C GLN A 60 35.67 24.33 -6.83
N GLN A 61 36.46 25.37 -7.13
CA GLN A 61 37.91 25.34 -6.98
C GLN A 61 38.38 26.62 -6.31
N ALA A 62 38.28 26.66 -4.97
CA ALA A 62 39.15 27.42 -4.09
C ALA A 62 38.82 27.12 -2.62
N LYS A 63 39.63 26.27 -1.97
CA LYS A 63 40.33 26.55 -0.70
C LYS A 63 40.91 25.28 -0.07
N SER A 64 42.24 25.24 -0.14
CA SER A 64 43.26 24.75 0.80
C SER A 64 42.90 23.81 1.96
N ASP A 65 43.77 22.80 2.06
CA ASP A 65 44.08 21.95 3.21
C ASP A 65 43.92 22.59 4.59
N ASP A 66 43.11 21.96 5.45
CA ASP A 66 43.38 21.95 6.87
C ASP A 66 42.78 20.70 7.57
N LYS A 67 43.58 20.09 8.45
CA LYS A 67 43.34 18.80 9.11
C LYS A 67 42.03 18.79 9.92
N LYS A 68 41.00 18.10 9.42
CA LYS A 68 39.77 17.82 10.20
C LYS A 68 40.01 16.75 11.28
N LYS A 69 40.09 17.21 12.54
CA LYS A 69 39.82 16.39 13.74
C LYS A 69 38.47 15.68 13.55
N LYS A 70 38.43 14.35 13.74
CA LYS A 70 37.19 13.54 13.79
C LYS A 70 36.22 14.16 14.80
N LYS A 71 35.18 14.86 14.31
CA LYS A 71 34.01 15.22 15.13
C LYS A 71 33.34 13.91 15.53
N LYS A 72 33.26 13.63 16.84
CA LYS A 72 32.38 12.59 17.40
C LYS A 72 30.99 12.79 16.78
N LYS A 73 30.45 11.76 16.11
CA LYS A 73 29.06 11.76 15.64
C LYS A 73 28.18 12.10 16.85
N LYS A 74 27.51 13.25 16.82
CA LYS A 74 26.44 13.56 17.78
C LYS A 74 25.42 12.43 17.65
N LYS A 75 25.13 11.72 18.74
CA LYS A 75 23.98 10.79 18.79
C LYS A 75 22.74 11.58 18.32
N SER A 76 21.99 11.06 17.36
CA SER A 76 20.80 11.77 16.88
C SER A 76 19.82 11.92 18.05
N LYS A 77 19.17 13.09 18.16
CA LYS A 77 18.19 13.35 19.23
C LYS A 77 17.01 12.37 19.22
N SER A 78 16.78 11.69 18.09
CA SER A 78 15.71 10.72 17.85
C SER A 78 16.06 9.26 18.16
N ALA A 79 17.30 8.94 18.57
CA ALA A 79 17.75 7.54 18.70
C ALA A 79 17.01 6.72 19.77
N ASN A 80 16.38 7.37 20.75
CA ASN A 80 15.64 6.72 21.84
C ASN A 80 14.15 7.15 21.84
N LEU A 81 13.54 7.37 20.67
CA LEU A 81 12.10 7.58 20.55
C LEU A 81 11.45 6.29 20.04
N PRO A 82 10.22 5.95 20.49
CA PRO A 82 9.46 4.84 19.90
C PRO A 82 9.29 5.06 18.39
N GLU A 83 9.26 3.97 17.64
CA GLU A 83 8.99 4.04 16.21
C GLU A 83 7.53 4.40 15.96
N ALA A 84 7.26 5.24 14.97
CA ALA A 84 5.89 5.56 14.59
C ALA A 84 5.15 4.28 14.15
N GLY A 85 3.93 4.09 14.66
CA GLY A 85 3.17 2.86 14.48
C GLY A 85 3.46 1.75 15.49
N THR A 86 4.31 1.98 16.50
CA THR A 86 4.40 1.05 17.64
C THR A 86 3.09 1.09 18.43
N GLU A 87 2.62 -0.06 18.90
CA GLU A 87 1.43 -0.13 19.74
C GLU A 87 1.62 0.71 21.02
N LEU A 88 0.66 1.59 21.28
CA LEU A 88 0.66 2.47 22.45
C LEU A 88 -0.18 1.82 23.55
N ALA A 89 0.48 1.46 24.66
CA ALA A 89 -0.18 0.94 25.85
C ALA A 89 -1.09 2.00 26.49
N ASP A 90 -2.03 1.56 27.33
CA ASP A 90 -2.97 2.44 28.03
C ASP A 90 -2.26 3.40 28.99
N ASP A 91 -1.11 2.98 29.52
CA ASP A 91 -0.22 3.76 30.37
C ASP A 91 0.91 4.44 29.58
N TYR A 92 0.72 4.67 28.26
CA TYR A 92 1.73 5.30 27.42
C TYR A 92 2.19 6.65 27.99
N VAL A 93 3.48 6.71 28.32
CA VAL A 93 4.14 7.94 28.79
C VAL A 93 5.06 8.48 27.70
N GLU A 94 4.79 9.72 27.30
CA GLU A 94 5.63 10.42 26.35
C GLU A 94 7.00 10.76 26.92
N LYS A 95 8.03 10.64 26.08
CA LYS A 95 9.38 11.05 26.45
C LYS A 95 9.51 12.56 26.58
N HIS A 96 8.79 13.31 25.75
CA HIS A 96 8.69 14.77 25.81
C HIS A 96 7.32 15.17 26.36
N ALA A 97 7.01 14.72 27.59
CA ALA A 97 5.70 14.91 28.22
C ALA A 97 5.30 16.38 28.38
N GLU A 98 6.26 17.26 28.71
CA GLU A 98 6.00 18.70 28.90
C GLU A 98 5.29 19.31 27.69
N ASP A 99 4.05 19.74 27.92
CA ASP A 99 3.30 20.53 26.97
C ASP A 99 3.81 21.96 27.00
N VAL A 100 3.96 22.49 25.80
CA VAL A 100 4.44 23.84 25.53
C VAL A 100 3.34 24.87 25.87
N ILE A 101 2.08 24.46 25.76
CA ILE A 101 0.89 25.25 26.06
C ILE A 101 0.21 24.58 27.26
N GLU A 102 -0.39 25.36 28.16
CA GLU A 102 -1.20 24.83 29.27
C GLU A 102 -2.51 24.24 28.72
N ASP A 103 -2.85 23.02 29.14
CA ASP A 103 -4.06 22.29 28.74
C ASP A 103 -4.41 22.35 27.23
N PRO A 104 -3.48 21.94 26.33
CA PRO A 104 -3.61 22.12 24.89
C PRO A 104 -4.75 21.32 24.24
N PHE A 105 -5.42 20.46 25.00
CA PHE A 105 -6.52 19.59 24.56
C PHE A 105 -7.84 19.91 25.27
N ASP A 106 -7.93 21.05 25.96
CA ASP A 106 -9.20 21.50 26.54
C ASP A 106 -10.25 21.65 25.43
N PRO A 107 -11.45 21.03 25.57
CA PRO A 107 -12.55 21.17 24.62
C PRO A 107 -12.99 22.62 24.34
N GLU A 108 -12.63 23.59 25.19
CA GLU A 108 -12.84 25.02 24.92
C GLU A 108 -11.99 25.54 23.75
N HIS A 109 -10.87 24.86 23.43
CA HIS A 109 -10.09 25.17 22.24
C HIS A 109 -10.73 24.57 20.97
N PRO A 110 -10.66 25.29 19.83
CA PRO A 110 -11.09 24.77 18.54
C PRO A 110 -10.46 23.41 18.24
N LEU A 111 -11.25 22.49 17.67
CA LEU A 111 -10.80 21.15 17.34
C LEU A 111 -9.54 21.17 16.44
N ALA A 112 -9.50 22.08 15.47
CA ALA A 112 -8.37 22.24 14.57
C ALA A 112 -7.06 22.44 15.34
N GLN A 113 -7.03 23.37 16.30
CA GLN A 113 -5.86 23.65 17.13
C GLN A 113 -5.44 22.43 17.96
N ARG A 114 -6.41 21.74 18.58
CA ARG A 114 -6.15 20.52 19.35
C ARG A 114 -5.51 19.42 18.48
N VAL A 115 -6.04 19.21 17.27
CA VAL A 115 -5.54 18.20 16.33
C VAL A 115 -4.16 18.57 15.77
N GLU A 116 -3.93 19.83 15.40
CA GLU A 116 -2.61 20.32 14.95
C GLU A 116 -1.55 20.09 16.02
N TYR A 117 -1.86 20.47 17.27
CA TYR A 117 -0.96 20.28 18.40
C TYR A 117 -0.68 18.78 18.63
N ALA A 118 -1.70 17.95 18.56
CA ALA A 118 -1.57 16.50 18.68
C ALA A 118 -0.65 15.91 17.60
N ILE A 119 -0.80 16.32 16.33
CA ILE A 119 0.05 15.87 15.21
C ILE A 119 1.51 16.27 15.46
N TRP A 120 1.74 17.54 15.79
CA TRP A 120 3.08 18.04 16.10
C TRP A 120 3.72 17.25 17.25
N LYS A 121 2.98 17.07 18.34
CA LYS A 121 3.45 16.36 19.54
C LYS A 121 3.71 14.88 19.25
N TYR A 122 2.87 14.24 18.44
CA TYR A 122 3.07 12.87 17.97
C TYR A 122 4.36 12.75 17.14
N ARG A 123 4.60 13.66 16.18
CA ARG A 123 5.84 13.72 15.39
C ARG A 123 7.09 13.96 16.24
N LYS A 124 6.99 14.76 17.30
CA LYS A 124 8.10 15.04 18.22
C LYS A 124 8.44 13.85 19.11
N ASN A 125 7.45 13.04 19.48
CA ASN A 125 7.62 11.88 20.36
C ASN A 125 7.84 10.55 19.62
N HIS A 126 7.74 10.51 18.29
CA HIS A 126 7.93 9.28 17.51
C HIS A 126 9.00 9.44 16.42
N LYS A 127 9.71 8.34 16.15
CA LYS A 127 10.66 8.26 15.04
C LYS A 127 9.92 7.80 13.77
N PHE A 128 9.95 8.63 12.74
CA PHE A 128 9.43 8.27 11.42
C PHE A 128 10.54 7.80 10.48
N SER A 129 10.32 6.67 9.79
CA SER A 129 11.06 6.35 8.57
C SER A 129 10.54 7.23 7.41
N GLU A 130 11.24 7.23 6.28
CA GLU A 130 10.81 8.00 5.12
C GLU A 130 9.47 7.50 4.56
N GLU A 131 9.30 6.18 4.52
CA GLU A 131 8.10 5.49 4.05
C GLU A 131 6.92 5.77 4.97
N LYS A 132 7.10 5.58 6.29
CA LYS A 132 6.06 5.87 7.28
C LYS A 132 5.68 7.34 7.29
N ARG A 133 6.64 8.25 7.09
CA ARG A 133 6.34 9.68 6.97
C ARG A 133 5.47 9.95 5.74
N ALA A 134 5.80 9.34 4.60
CA ALA A 134 5.03 9.50 3.38
C ALA A 134 3.59 8.98 3.52
N ILE A 135 3.40 7.82 4.15
CA ILE A 135 2.07 7.26 4.45
C ILE A 135 1.30 8.21 5.37
N PHE A 136 1.90 8.64 6.47
CA PHE A 136 1.25 9.51 7.44
C PHE A 136 0.87 10.86 6.83
N ASP A 137 1.79 11.52 6.13
CA ASP A 137 1.54 12.80 5.46
C ASP A 137 0.43 12.69 4.41
N ASN A 138 0.33 11.54 3.72
CA ASN A 138 -0.72 11.28 2.75
C ASN A 138 -2.09 11.03 3.39
N TYR A 139 -2.15 10.27 4.48
CA TYR A 139 -3.39 10.09 5.26
C TYR A 139 -3.92 11.41 5.80
N LEU A 140 -3.05 12.24 6.38
CA LEU A 140 -3.44 13.57 6.89
C LEU A 140 -3.99 14.44 5.75
N ARG A 141 -3.33 14.45 4.58
CA ARG A 141 -3.84 15.18 3.40
C ARG A 141 -5.18 14.68 2.91
N PHE A 142 -5.38 13.36 2.91
CA PHE A 142 -6.66 12.77 2.54
C PHE A 142 -7.77 13.23 3.50
N GLY A 143 -7.48 13.31 4.81
CA GLY A 143 -8.37 13.90 5.80
C GLY A 143 -8.48 15.44 5.78
N GLY A 144 -8.07 16.11 4.70
CA GLY A 144 -8.19 17.56 4.53
C GLY A 144 -7.10 18.41 5.22
N ILE A 145 -6.10 17.77 5.85
CA ILE A 145 -5.04 18.49 6.58
C ILE A 145 -3.95 18.94 5.60
N LYS A 146 -3.66 20.23 5.59
CA LYS A 146 -2.63 20.83 4.74
C LYS A 146 -1.26 20.50 5.32
N THR A 147 -0.61 19.46 4.80
CA THR A 147 0.76 19.07 5.22
C THR A 147 1.81 19.58 4.24
N GLY A 148 2.83 20.30 4.71
CA GLY A 148 3.87 20.84 3.83
C GLY A 148 5.05 21.48 4.58
N PRO A 149 6.21 21.68 3.92
CA PRO A 149 7.35 22.33 4.57
C PRO A 149 6.96 23.74 5.07
N ASN A 150 7.22 24.03 6.35
CA ASN A 150 6.84 25.29 7.01
C ASN A 150 7.08 26.51 6.12
N MET A 151 6.01 27.24 5.80
CA MET A 151 6.09 28.49 5.04
C MET A 151 6.95 29.55 5.75
N PHE A 152 7.18 29.40 7.06
CA PHE A 152 8.02 30.28 7.88
C PHE A 152 9.53 30.03 7.79
N LEU A 153 9.99 28.95 7.14
CA LEU A 153 11.43 28.65 7.03
C LEU A 153 12.21 29.69 6.20
N GLY A 154 11.54 30.58 5.47
CA GLY A 154 12.16 31.60 4.62
C GLY A 154 12.29 33.01 5.21
N ARG A 155 11.70 33.32 6.38
CA ARG A 155 11.66 34.72 6.89
C ARG A 155 11.92 34.95 8.38
N ALA A 156 11.81 33.96 9.26
CA ALA A 156 11.97 34.21 10.70
C ALA A 156 13.45 34.17 11.13
N THR A 157 14.04 35.35 11.37
CA THR A 157 15.36 35.46 12.00
C THR A 157 15.25 35.38 13.53
N SER A 158 16.34 35.09 14.24
CA SER A 158 16.35 35.06 15.71
C SER A 158 15.97 36.39 16.38
N ALA A 159 15.92 37.48 15.59
CA ALA A 159 15.49 38.80 16.03
C ALA A 159 13.97 38.99 16.05
N ASP A 160 13.20 38.05 15.49
CA ASP A 160 11.73 38.11 15.44
C ASP A 160 11.07 37.31 16.58
N THR A 161 11.88 36.72 17.48
CA THR A 161 11.39 35.99 18.65
C THR A 161 10.83 37.01 19.66
N PRO A 162 9.56 36.91 20.08
CA PRO A 162 8.99 37.80 21.09
C PRO A 162 9.79 37.74 22.40
N ASP A 163 9.96 38.90 23.07
CA ASP A 163 10.62 38.99 24.39
C ASP A 163 9.75 38.42 25.53
N ASP A 164 8.45 38.23 25.26
CA ASP A 164 7.49 37.65 26.20
C ASP A 164 7.57 36.11 26.16
N PRO A 165 7.78 35.41 27.29
CA PRO A 165 7.87 33.96 27.33
C PRO A 165 6.62 33.23 26.81
N GLU A 166 5.40 33.77 26.97
CA GLU A 166 4.17 33.17 26.39
C GLU A 166 4.14 33.34 24.87
N ALA A 167 4.44 34.54 24.37
CA ALA A 167 4.48 34.78 22.94
C ALA A 167 5.68 34.08 22.24
N ALA A 168 6.78 33.84 22.95
CA ALA A 168 7.92 33.07 22.45
C ALA A 168 7.56 31.58 22.27
N VAL A 169 6.73 31.06 23.18
CA VAL A 169 6.16 29.72 23.15
C VAL A 169 5.21 29.56 21.96
N ASP A 170 4.29 30.52 21.76
CA ASP A 170 3.39 30.55 20.60
C ASP A 170 4.15 30.72 19.28
N PHE A 171 5.19 31.54 19.28
CA PHE A 171 6.07 31.74 18.12
C PHE A 171 6.89 30.48 17.79
N GLU A 172 7.35 29.73 18.78
CA GLU A 172 8.03 28.44 18.56
C GLU A 172 7.05 27.36 18.10
N ALA A 173 5.81 27.33 18.61
CA ALA A 173 4.75 26.45 18.14
C ALA A 173 4.38 26.75 16.68
N ALA A 174 4.11 28.02 16.35
CA ALA A 174 3.81 28.48 14.99
C ALA A 174 4.98 28.27 14.01
N LYS A 175 6.23 28.38 14.47
CA LYS A 175 7.43 28.10 13.66
C LYS A 175 7.63 26.60 13.40
N THR A 176 6.98 25.73 14.18
CA THR A 176 7.11 24.27 14.09
C THR A 176 5.87 23.57 13.54
N ALA A 177 4.74 24.26 13.39
CA ALA A 177 3.52 23.75 12.76
C ALA A 177 3.70 23.56 11.24
N ILE A 178 3.94 22.31 10.83
CA ILE A 178 4.07 21.81 9.44
C ILE A 178 2.72 21.42 8.87
N ASP A 179 1.77 21.11 9.74
CA ASP A 179 0.46 20.58 9.42
C ASP A 179 -0.56 21.62 9.87
N THR A 180 -1.40 22.08 8.94
CA THR A 180 -2.48 23.04 9.21
C THR A 180 -3.84 22.39 8.97
N VAL A 181 -4.71 22.44 9.96
CA VAL A 181 -6.08 21.92 9.93
C VAL A 181 -7.00 23.10 9.62
N PRO A 182 -7.80 23.05 8.53
CA PRO A 182 -8.77 24.10 8.25
C PRO A 182 -9.80 24.21 9.38
N ASP A 183 -10.17 25.44 9.73
CA ASP A 183 -11.24 25.67 10.71
C ASP A 183 -12.61 25.38 10.08
N GLN A 184 -13.43 24.59 10.77
CA GLN A 184 -14.79 24.21 10.35
C GLN A 184 -15.69 25.43 10.08
N GLU A 185 -15.44 26.55 10.78
CA GLU A 185 -16.21 27.79 10.63
C GLU A 185 -15.82 28.60 9.39
N GLU A 186 -14.62 28.39 8.85
CA GLU A 186 -14.09 29.15 7.71
C GLU A 186 -14.35 28.46 6.36
N GLU A 187 -14.44 27.12 6.34
CA GLU A 187 -14.72 26.32 5.14
C GLU A 187 -16.12 25.69 5.23
N GLU A 188 -17.11 26.36 4.62
CA GLU A 188 -18.52 25.93 4.55
C GLU A 188 -18.61 24.52 3.93
N GLY A 189 -19.06 23.53 4.71
CA GLY A 189 -19.20 22.12 4.28
C GLY A 189 -18.17 21.14 4.82
N LEU A 190 -17.25 21.57 5.71
CA LEU A 190 -16.28 20.68 6.33
C LEU A 190 -16.90 19.88 7.50
N GLU A 191 -17.29 18.62 7.25
CA GLU A 191 -17.75 17.69 8.28
C GLU A 191 -16.57 16.81 8.76
N VAL A 192 -16.41 16.70 10.09
CA VAL A 192 -15.36 15.84 10.68
C VAL A 192 -15.94 14.46 10.94
N ASN A 193 -15.37 13.46 10.26
CA ASN A 193 -15.71 12.05 10.41
C ASN A 193 -14.46 11.17 10.30
N PHE A 194 -13.89 10.78 11.44
CA PHE A 194 -12.70 9.93 11.53
C PHE A 194 -12.97 8.53 10.97
N THR A 195 -14.16 7.94 11.22
CA THR A 195 -14.49 6.59 10.75
C THR A 195 -14.53 6.54 9.24
N GLU A 196 -15.23 7.48 8.61
CA GLU A 196 -15.37 7.56 7.17
C GLU A 196 -14.04 7.85 6.50
N VAL A 197 -13.25 8.79 7.03
CA VAL A 197 -11.89 9.05 6.52
C VAL A 197 -11.05 7.78 6.54
N ALA A 198 -11.03 7.02 7.64
CA ALA A 198 -10.29 5.76 7.70
C ALA A 198 -10.85 4.71 6.73
N GLN A 199 -12.17 4.63 6.59
CA GLN A 199 -12.85 3.66 5.72
C GLN A 199 -12.61 3.93 4.24
N VAL A 200 -12.80 5.16 3.77
CA VAL A 200 -12.56 5.54 2.37
C VAL A 200 -11.06 5.50 2.07
N TYR A 201 -10.21 5.94 3.00
CA TYR A 201 -8.76 5.89 2.81
C TYR A 201 -8.26 4.47 2.56
N PHE A 202 -8.50 3.53 3.49
CA PHE A 202 -8.03 2.15 3.33
C PHE A 202 -8.88 1.33 2.35
N GLY A 203 -10.17 1.64 2.24
CA GLY A 203 -11.10 0.96 1.35
C GLY A 203 -10.84 1.27 -0.12
N ASN A 204 -10.40 2.48 -0.43
CA ASN A 204 -10.36 2.98 -1.80
C ASN A 204 -9.07 3.76 -2.10
N ALA A 205 -8.87 4.92 -1.47
CA ALA A 205 -7.86 5.89 -1.89
C ALA A 205 -6.42 5.35 -1.82
N PHE A 206 -6.07 4.69 -0.72
CA PHE A 206 -4.74 4.10 -0.50
C PHE A 206 -4.38 3.07 -1.58
N ILE A 207 -5.35 2.24 -1.99
CA ILE A 207 -5.15 1.15 -2.96
C ILE A 207 -4.97 1.69 -4.38
N ARG A 208 -5.62 2.82 -4.68
CA ARG A 208 -5.50 3.50 -5.99
C ARG A 208 -4.17 4.23 -6.14
N GLN A 209 -3.50 4.53 -5.03
CA GLN A 209 -2.32 5.37 -5.05
C GLN A 209 -1.08 4.67 -5.63
N SER A 210 -0.54 5.25 -6.71
CA SER A 210 0.66 4.76 -7.41
C SER A 210 1.93 4.73 -6.55
N ARG A 211 1.95 5.53 -5.46
CA ARG A 211 3.11 5.67 -4.56
C ARG A 211 3.33 4.46 -3.64
N PHE A 212 2.25 3.79 -3.22
CA PHE A 212 2.32 2.72 -2.21
C PHE A 212 2.06 1.37 -2.88
N THR A 213 3.14 0.74 -3.34
CA THR A 213 3.05 -0.49 -4.15
C THR A 213 3.68 -1.70 -3.46
N ALA A 214 4.47 -1.51 -2.42
CA ALA A 214 5.15 -2.60 -1.75
C ALA A 214 4.21 -3.30 -0.75
N MET A 215 4.39 -4.60 -0.54
CA MET A 215 3.65 -5.35 0.49
C MET A 215 3.81 -4.70 1.87
N ARG A 216 4.99 -4.14 2.16
CA ARG A 216 5.27 -3.48 3.43
C ARG A 216 4.37 -2.27 3.68
N ASP A 217 4.02 -1.51 2.65
CA ASP A 217 3.15 -0.35 2.77
C ASP A 217 1.75 -0.77 3.25
N PHE A 218 1.21 -1.87 2.69
CA PHE A 218 -0.10 -2.44 3.05
C PHE A 218 -0.13 -3.02 4.47
N ILE A 219 1.03 -3.33 5.05
CA ILE A 219 1.17 -3.78 6.44
C ILE A 219 1.32 -2.57 7.37
N ASP A 220 2.22 -1.64 7.03
CA ASP A 220 2.59 -0.53 7.91
C ASP A 220 1.51 0.55 8.00
N ALA A 221 0.79 0.84 6.92
CA ALA A 221 -0.19 1.92 6.89
C ALA A 221 -1.31 1.79 7.94
N PRO A 222 -2.04 0.66 8.05
CA PRO A 222 -3.09 0.51 9.06
C PRO A 222 -2.54 0.44 10.49
N ILE A 223 -1.29 -0.02 10.67
CA ILE A 223 -0.62 -0.02 11.98
C ILE A 223 -0.28 1.41 12.42
N LEU A 224 0.29 2.20 11.50
CA LEU A 224 0.71 3.58 11.76
C LEU A 224 -0.48 4.49 12.09
N ILE A 225 -1.56 4.37 11.33
CA ILE A 225 -2.75 5.20 11.50
C ILE A 225 -3.52 4.80 12.76
N ASP A 226 -3.65 3.50 13.07
CA ASP A 226 -4.24 3.06 14.35
C ASP A 226 -3.46 3.59 15.55
N ALA A 227 -2.12 3.57 15.51
CA ALA A 227 -1.30 4.10 16.60
C ALA A 227 -1.52 5.61 16.80
N PHE A 228 -1.68 6.37 15.71
CA PHE A 228 -2.01 7.79 15.80
C PHE A 228 -3.42 8.03 16.33
N LEU A 229 -4.43 7.29 15.85
CA LEU A 229 -5.80 7.40 16.38
C LEU A 229 -5.84 6.99 17.86
N ARG A 230 -5.07 5.97 18.27
CA ARG A 230 -4.91 5.59 19.67
C ARG A 230 -4.30 6.73 20.48
N TYR A 231 -3.30 7.41 19.94
CA TYR A 231 -2.70 8.58 20.57
C TYR A 231 -3.73 9.70 20.82
N LEU A 232 -4.59 9.99 19.84
CA LEU A 232 -5.68 10.96 20.00
C LEU A 232 -6.62 10.58 21.16
N GLN A 233 -6.93 9.28 21.31
CA GLN A 233 -7.76 8.78 22.40
C GLN A 233 -7.07 8.89 23.77
N ILE A 234 -5.80 8.47 23.87
CA ILE A 234 -5.05 8.51 25.14
C ILE A 234 -4.90 9.94 25.65
N ARG A 235 -4.62 10.89 24.75
CA ARG A 235 -4.47 12.31 25.09
C ARG A 235 -5.82 13.06 25.17
N ASN A 236 -6.94 12.38 24.95
CA ASN A 236 -8.28 12.95 24.94
C ASN A 236 -8.38 14.21 24.06
N VAL A 237 -7.82 14.15 22.85
CA VAL A 237 -7.69 15.31 21.95
C VAL A 237 -9.05 15.80 21.47
N ALA A 238 -9.99 14.88 21.22
CA ALA A 238 -11.32 15.17 20.68
C ALA A 238 -12.39 14.31 21.38
N PRO A 239 -12.70 14.57 22.67
CA PRO A 239 -13.70 13.79 23.42
C PRO A 239 -15.08 13.78 22.76
N GLU A 240 -15.44 14.85 22.08
CA GLU A 240 -16.72 14.97 21.37
C GLU A 240 -16.82 14.03 20.14
N TYR A 241 -15.70 13.49 19.66
CA TYR A 241 -15.60 12.48 18.60
C TYR A 241 -15.08 11.13 19.10
N ALA A 242 -15.14 10.85 20.42
CA ALA A 242 -14.55 9.64 21.00
C ALA A 242 -15.07 8.33 20.37
N ASP A 243 -16.39 8.24 20.15
CA ASP A 243 -17.04 7.08 19.52
C ASP A 243 -16.62 6.92 18.06
N ASP A 244 -16.49 8.03 17.34
CA ASP A 244 -16.08 8.06 15.94
C ASP A 244 -14.59 7.68 15.77
N ILE A 245 -13.71 8.16 16.66
CA ILE A 245 -12.31 7.70 16.70
C ILE A 245 -12.25 6.19 17.02
N ALA A 246 -13.12 5.68 17.89
CA ALA A 246 -13.20 4.25 18.15
C ALA A 246 -13.66 3.46 16.90
N GLY A 247 -14.62 3.99 16.14
CA GLY A 247 -15.03 3.45 14.84
C GLY A 247 -13.88 3.41 13.83
N ALA A 248 -13.14 4.49 13.68
CA ALA A 248 -11.96 4.58 12.82
C ALA A 248 -10.88 3.53 13.17
N ARG A 249 -10.66 3.28 14.47
CA ARG A 249 -9.74 2.24 14.93
C ARG A 249 -10.24 0.83 14.63
N ALA A 250 -11.56 0.60 14.68
CA ALA A 250 -12.14 -0.68 14.26
C ALA A 250 -11.91 -0.94 12.76
N ILE A 251 -12.02 0.10 11.92
CA ILE A 251 -11.63 0.02 10.50
C ILE A 251 -10.15 -0.30 10.35
N CYS A 252 -9.26 0.36 11.11
CA CYS A 252 -7.84 0.05 11.07
C CYS A 252 -7.55 -1.41 11.46
N ALA A 253 -8.27 -1.95 12.43
CA ALA A 253 -8.14 -3.37 12.83
C ALA A 253 -8.53 -4.32 11.69
N LEU A 254 -9.59 -4.02 10.94
CA LEU A 254 -9.94 -4.76 9.73
C LEU A 254 -8.85 -4.60 8.66
N ALA A 255 -8.37 -3.38 8.44
CA ALA A 255 -7.37 -3.06 7.43
C ALA A 255 -6.03 -3.79 7.67
N LYS A 256 -5.58 -3.93 8.92
CA LYS A 256 -4.38 -4.71 9.29
C LYS A 256 -4.40 -6.14 8.75
N VAL A 257 -5.59 -6.73 8.66
CA VAL A 257 -5.78 -8.11 8.17
C VAL A 257 -6.06 -8.14 6.67
N GLN A 258 -6.94 -7.25 6.20
CA GLN A 258 -7.47 -7.35 4.84
C GLN A 258 -6.56 -6.71 3.79
N LEU A 259 -5.85 -5.61 4.08
CA LEU A 259 -4.99 -4.95 3.10
C LEU A 259 -3.84 -5.84 2.60
N PRO A 260 -3.09 -6.55 3.47
CA PRO A 260 -2.08 -7.49 3.00
C PRO A 260 -2.68 -8.60 2.13
N LYS A 261 -3.87 -9.11 2.49
CA LYS A 261 -4.59 -10.11 1.68
C LYS A 261 -4.97 -9.56 0.31
N CYS A 262 -5.52 -8.35 0.25
CA CYS A 262 -5.84 -7.67 -1.01
C CYS A 262 -4.60 -7.59 -1.92
N LYS A 263 -3.45 -7.24 -1.34
CA LYS A 263 -2.19 -7.15 -2.09
C LYS A 263 -1.68 -8.52 -2.57
N GLN A 264 -1.77 -9.56 -1.73
CA GLN A 264 -1.39 -10.92 -2.13
C GLN A 264 -2.23 -11.42 -3.30
N ILE A 265 -3.54 -11.27 -3.22
CA ILE A 265 -4.47 -11.73 -4.26
C ILE A 265 -4.20 -11.01 -5.58
N ILE A 266 -4.10 -9.67 -5.58
CA ILE A 266 -3.93 -8.91 -6.83
C ILE A 266 -2.57 -9.19 -7.51
N MET A 267 -1.55 -9.61 -6.75
CA MET A 267 -0.27 -10.05 -7.31
C MET A 267 -0.35 -11.40 -8.02
N GLN A 268 -1.32 -12.25 -7.64
CA GLN A 268 -1.48 -13.59 -8.21
C GLN A 268 -2.60 -13.64 -9.28
N MET A 269 -3.59 -12.76 -9.19
CA MET A 269 -4.68 -12.64 -10.16
C MET A 269 -4.16 -12.34 -11.58
N PRO A 270 -4.80 -12.87 -12.64
CA PRO A 270 -6.00 -13.73 -12.62
C PRO A 270 -5.72 -15.23 -12.35
N GLY A 271 -4.49 -15.61 -12.02
CA GLY A 271 -4.09 -17.00 -11.79
C GLY A 271 -3.58 -17.71 -13.06
N ALA A 272 -2.94 -18.86 -12.90
CA ALA A 272 -2.34 -19.62 -13.98
C ALA A 272 -3.38 -20.25 -14.93
N TYR A 273 -4.52 -20.69 -14.40
CA TYR A 273 -5.64 -21.24 -15.14
C TYR A 273 -6.31 -20.16 -15.99
N ASN A 274 -6.68 -19.02 -15.41
CA ASN A 274 -7.32 -17.96 -16.19
C ASN A 274 -6.36 -17.30 -17.18
N LYS A 275 -5.06 -17.16 -16.85
CA LYS A 275 -4.04 -16.78 -17.84
C LYS A 275 -4.02 -17.76 -19.01
N ALA A 276 -4.04 -19.07 -18.74
CA ALA A 276 -4.10 -20.07 -19.80
C ALA A 276 -5.40 -20.00 -20.63
N CYS A 277 -6.54 -19.69 -20.00
CA CYS A 277 -7.80 -19.43 -20.72
C CYS A 277 -7.70 -18.18 -21.59
N ALA A 278 -7.10 -17.10 -21.09
CA ALA A 278 -6.88 -15.87 -21.86
C ALA A 278 -5.94 -16.10 -23.05
N ASP A 279 -4.85 -16.85 -22.85
CA ASP A 279 -3.89 -17.18 -23.91
C ASP A 279 -4.51 -18.11 -24.97
N TYR A 280 -5.40 -19.02 -24.55
CA TYR A 280 -5.99 -20.03 -25.44
C TYR A 280 -7.25 -19.53 -26.18
N PHE A 281 -8.16 -18.85 -25.49
CA PHE A 281 -9.46 -18.41 -26.01
C PHE A 281 -9.54 -16.91 -26.29
N GLY A 282 -8.72 -16.11 -25.61
CA GLY A 282 -8.62 -14.69 -25.91
C GLY A 282 -8.26 -14.52 -27.38
N THR A 283 -8.63 -13.37 -27.94
CA THR A 283 -8.33 -13.00 -29.32
C THR A 283 -6.85 -13.28 -29.59
N SER A 284 -6.61 -14.43 -30.22
CA SER A 284 -5.32 -14.76 -30.78
C SER A 284 -4.92 -13.58 -31.64
N MET A 285 -3.62 -13.30 -31.79
CA MET A 285 -3.17 -12.40 -32.86
C MET A 285 -3.68 -12.82 -34.26
N ALA A 286 -4.34 -13.99 -34.40
CA ALA A 286 -5.14 -14.38 -35.55
C ALA A 286 -6.37 -13.49 -35.83
N ASP A 287 -6.91 -12.77 -34.84
CA ASP A 287 -7.99 -11.78 -35.00
C ASP A 287 -7.45 -10.35 -35.14
N MET A 288 -6.13 -10.16 -35.06
CA MET A 288 -5.51 -8.92 -35.48
C MET A 288 -5.70 -8.83 -36.99
N ASP A 289 -6.45 -7.83 -37.47
CA ASP A 289 -6.58 -7.60 -38.91
C ASP A 289 -5.19 -7.35 -39.50
N THR A 290 -4.57 -8.39 -40.06
CA THR A 290 -3.25 -8.31 -40.69
C THR A 290 -3.36 -7.88 -42.15
N SER A 291 -4.55 -7.48 -42.64
CA SER A 291 -4.75 -7.10 -44.05
C SER A 291 -3.93 -5.88 -44.47
N TRP A 292 -3.50 -5.05 -43.51
CA TRP A 292 -2.62 -3.89 -43.73
C TRP A 292 -1.12 -4.21 -43.63
N MET A 293 -0.73 -5.42 -43.18
CA MET A 293 0.67 -5.82 -43.01
C MET A 293 1.29 -6.31 -44.32
N THR A 294 2.56 -6.00 -44.55
CA THR A 294 3.32 -6.52 -45.70
C THR A 294 3.84 -7.93 -45.43
N GLU A 295 4.17 -8.68 -46.49
CA GLU A 295 4.68 -10.06 -46.40
C GLU A 295 5.93 -10.16 -45.51
N THR A 296 6.77 -9.12 -45.51
CA THR A 296 7.96 -9.01 -44.67
C THR A 296 7.63 -8.84 -43.18
N THR A 297 6.63 -8.03 -42.82
CA THR A 297 6.23 -7.83 -41.42
C THR A 297 5.55 -9.06 -40.84
N LEU A 298 4.76 -9.78 -41.66
CA LEU A 298 4.19 -11.08 -41.30
C LEU A 298 5.27 -12.13 -41.01
N THR A 299 6.35 -12.14 -41.79
CA THR A 299 7.45 -13.10 -41.61
C THR A 299 8.27 -12.79 -40.36
N ILE A 300 8.57 -11.51 -40.10
CA ILE A 300 9.27 -11.06 -38.90
C ILE A 300 8.43 -11.35 -37.64
N GLN A 301 7.11 -11.12 -37.69
CA GLN A 301 6.22 -11.46 -36.59
C GLN A 301 6.19 -12.96 -36.32
N LYS A 302 6.09 -13.81 -37.36
CA LYS A 302 6.13 -15.27 -37.21
C LYS A 302 7.44 -15.75 -36.59
N GLN A 303 8.57 -15.16 -36.99
CA GLN A 303 9.88 -15.47 -36.40
C GLN A 303 10.01 -14.98 -34.95
N TYR A 304 9.42 -13.82 -34.62
CA TYR A 304 9.36 -13.31 -33.25
C TYR A 304 8.49 -14.20 -32.36
N MET A 305 7.38 -14.72 -32.88
CA MET A 305 6.49 -15.64 -32.16
C MET A 305 7.14 -17.01 -31.97
N SER A 306 7.80 -17.58 -32.98
CA SER A 306 8.57 -18.82 -32.78
C SER A 306 9.67 -18.62 -31.74
N PHE A 307 10.35 -17.47 -31.79
CA PHE A 307 11.36 -17.11 -30.79
C PHE A 307 10.76 -16.96 -29.38
N LEU A 308 9.58 -16.35 -29.22
CA LEU A 308 8.90 -16.26 -27.92
C LEU A 308 8.46 -17.63 -27.39
N VAL A 309 7.93 -18.49 -28.25
CA VAL A 309 7.57 -19.88 -27.87
C VAL A 309 8.82 -20.65 -27.44
N ASP A 310 9.93 -20.51 -28.19
CA ASP A 310 11.19 -21.18 -27.91
C ASP A 310 11.92 -20.61 -26.67
N THR A 311 11.74 -19.32 -26.36
CA THR A 311 12.45 -18.60 -25.28
C THR A 311 11.66 -18.54 -23.97
N VAL A 312 10.33 -18.46 -24.03
CA VAL A 312 9.44 -18.30 -22.86
C VAL A 312 8.83 -19.63 -22.40
N GLY A 313 8.90 -20.69 -23.22
CA GLY A 313 8.69 -22.07 -22.79
C GLY A 313 7.25 -22.49 -22.48
N THR A 314 6.25 -21.61 -22.62
CA THR A 314 4.84 -22.04 -22.61
C THR A 314 4.49 -22.62 -23.97
N THR A 315 4.66 -23.93 -24.12
CA THR A 315 4.17 -24.65 -25.30
C THR A 315 2.64 -24.55 -25.36
N SER A 316 2.07 -24.44 -26.56
CA SER A 316 0.61 -24.47 -26.78
C SER A 316 -0.05 -25.71 -26.12
N GLU A 317 0.69 -26.81 -26.01
CA GLU A 317 0.24 -28.02 -25.32
C GLU A 317 0.09 -27.86 -23.80
N ASP A 318 0.97 -27.11 -23.13
CA ASP A 318 0.87 -26.91 -21.68
C ASP A 318 -0.27 -25.97 -21.32
N THR A 319 -0.51 -24.93 -22.13
CA THR A 319 -1.70 -24.07 -22.02
C THR A 319 -2.97 -24.91 -22.19
N LYS A 320 -3.00 -25.78 -23.22
CA LYS A 320 -4.12 -26.71 -23.45
C LYS A 320 -4.35 -27.63 -22.25
N LYS A 321 -3.29 -28.24 -21.67
CA LYS A 321 -3.42 -29.10 -20.48
C LYS A 321 -4.00 -28.35 -19.28
N LYS A 322 -3.60 -27.10 -19.05
CA LYS A 322 -4.14 -26.27 -17.96
C LYS A 322 -5.61 -25.98 -18.15
N VAL A 323 -6.02 -25.59 -19.36
CA VAL A 323 -7.44 -25.35 -19.70
C VAL A 323 -8.25 -26.65 -19.59
N GLN A 324 -7.67 -27.79 -20.01
CA GLN A 324 -8.27 -29.11 -19.92
C GLN A 324 -8.55 -29.61 -18.50
N LYS A 325 -7.98 -28.97 -17.47
CA LYS A 325 -8.37 -29.25 -16.06
C LYS A 325 -9.88 -29.06 -15.85
N ARG A 326 -10.51 -28.13 -16.58
CA ARG A 326 -11.94 -27.82 -16.42
C ARG A 326 -12.75 -27.90 -17.71
N ILE A 327 -12.14 -27.59 -18.86
CA ILE A 327 -12.79 -27.62 -20.17
C ILE A 327 -12.27 -28.82 -20.96
N LYS A 328 -13.05 -29.92 -20.97
CA LYS A 328 -12.63 -31.19 -21.57
C LYS A 328 -12.22 -31.07 -23.04
N ASP A 329 -13.04 -30.36 -23.83
CA ASP A 329 -12.86 -30.20 -25.28
C ASP A 329 -12.67 -28.72 -25.65
N PRO A 330 -11.49 -28.13 -25.38
CA PRO A 330 -11.28 -26.69 -25.56
C PRO A 330 -11.31 -26.27 -27.03
N GLU A 331 -11.11 -27.17 -27.99
CA GLU A 331 -11.20 -26.87 -29.43
C GLU A 331 -12.63 -26.57 -29.92
N GLN A 332 -13.65 -27.03 -29.18
CA GLN A 332 -15.06 -26.78 -29.50
C GLN A 332 -15.59 -25.52 -28.80
N VAL A 333 -14.75 -24.87 -28.00
CA VAL A 333 -15.11 -23.72 -27.19
C VAL A 333 -14.39 -22.49 -27.73
N HIS A 334 -15.17 -21.45 -27.97
CA HIS A 334 -14.69 -20.12 -28.34
C HIS A 334 -15.30 -19.07 -27.41
N GLN A 335 -14.62 -17.92 -27.29
CA GLN A 335 -15.12 -16.76 -26.58
C GLN A 335 -16.33 -16.16 -27.31
N THR A 336 -17.40 -15.85 -26.57
CA THR A 336 -18.64 -15.27 -27.12
C THR A 336 -18.84 -13.82 -26.70
N GLU A 337 -18.50 -13.48 -25.47
CA GLU A 337 -18.72 -12.14 -24.91
C GLU A 337 -17.46 -11.69 -24.15
N LYS A 338 -17.20 -10.39 -24.15
CA LYS A 338 -16.13 -9.73 -23.38
C LYS A 338 -16.71 -8.51 -22.68
N TYR A 339 -16.47 -8.40 -21.39
CA TYR A 339 -16.88 -7.28 -20.57
C TYR A 339 -15.64 -6.68 -19.92
N GLU A 340 -15.36 -5.42 -20.22
CA GLU A 340 -14.20 -4.71 -19.67
C GLU A 340 -14.63 -3.88 -18.46
N TRP A 341 -13.75 -3.80 -17.47
CA TRP A 341 -13.94 -2.93 -16.29
C TRP A 341 -15.22 -3.23 -15.50
N VAL A 342 -15.64 -4.49 -15.43
CA VAL A 342 -16.81 -4.88 -14.63
C VAL A 342 -16.45 -4.78 -13.17
N PHE A 343 -17.15 -3.90 -12.46
CA PHE A 343 -17.00 -3.73 -11.03
C PHE A 343 -17.80 -4.78 -10.29
N VAL A 344 -17.12 -5.68 -9.59
CA VAL A 344 -17.75 -6.85 -8.98
C VAL A 344 -17.40 -6.99 -7.51
N ARG A 345 -18.31 -7.60 -6.75
CA ARG A 345 -18.12 -8.00 -5.36
C ARG A 345 -18.04 -9.52 -5.26
N ILE A 346 -17.19 -10.03 -4.37
CA ILE A 346 -17.16 -11.46 -4.04
C ILE A 346 -18.40 -11.79 -3.20
N ALA A 347 -19.35 -12.53 -3.78
CA ALA A 347 -20.61 -12.91 -3.15
C ALA A 347 -20.50 -14.24 -2.38
N GLU A 348 -19.80 -15.22 -2.96
CA GLU A 348 -19.69 -16.56 -2.40
C GLU A 348 -18.35 -17.20 -2.79
N ILE A 349 -17.79 -18.00 -1.87
CA ILE A 349 -16.60 -18.82 -2.11
C ILE A 349 -16.97 -20.26 -1.82
N ALA A 350 -16.80 -21.16 -2.78
CA ALA A 350 -17.09 -22.57 -2.59
C ALA A 350 -16.18 -23.17 -1.50
N PRO A 351 -16.67 -24.11 -0.69
CA PRO A 351 -15.86 -24.74 0.36
C PRO A 351 -14.71 -25.55 -0.24
N PHE A 352 -13.54 -25.48 0.39
CA PHE A 352 -12.34 -26.21 -0.01
C PHE A 352 -11.62 -26.81 1.20
N SER A 353 -10.86 -27.89 0.97
CA SER A 353 -10.07 -28.53 2.02
C SER A 353 -8.77 -27.77 2.27
N ALA A 354 -8.36 -27.66 3.54
CA ALA A 354 -7.02 -27.17 3.87
C ALA A 354 -5.90 -28.03 3.23
N SER A 355 -6.16 -29.33 3.02
CA SER A 355 -5.22 -30.28 2.41
C SER A 355 -5.20 -30.26 0.88
N ALA A 356 -6.05 -29.45 0.23
CA ALA A 356 -6.08 -29.31 -1.23
C ALA A 356 -4.77 -28.74 -1.75
N ALA A 357 -4.37 -29.12 -2.96
CA ALA A 357 -3.18 -28.58 -3.61
C ALA A 357 -3.38 -27.08 -3.91
N GLY A 358 -2.29 -26.30 -3.96
CA GLY A 358 -2.36 -24.86 -4.25
C GLY A 358 -3.00 -24.56 -5.61
N ASP A 359 -2.83 -25.45 -6.58
CA ASP A 359 -3.34 -25.34 -7.95
C ASP A 359 -4.72 -25.99 -8.16
N ASP A 360 -5.39 -26.42 -7.08
CA ASP A 360 -6.78 -26.87 -7.12
C ASP A 360 -7.71 -25.69 -7.42
N LEU A 361 -8.65 -25.89 -8.34
CA LEU A 361 -9.55 -24.84 -8.80
C LEU A 361 -10.80 -24.79 -7.93
N ILE A 362 -10.99 -23.67 -7.25
CA ILE A 362 -12.13 -23.37 -6.40
C ILE A 362 -13.05 -22.38 -7.10
N GLN A 363 -14.35 -22.65 -7.07
CA GLN A 363 -15.34 -21.75 -7.64
C GLN A 363 -15.55 -20.55 -6.72
N VAL A 364 -15.45 -19.35 -7.28
CA VAL A 364 -15.78 -18.07 -6.66
C VAL A 364 -16.92 -17.45 -7.44
N VAL A 365 -17.91 -16.94 -6.71
CA VAL A 365 -19.07 -16.25 -7.27
C VAL A 365 -18.86 -14.76 -7.10
N PHE A 366 -18.79 -14.06 -8.23
CA PHE A 366 -18.75 -12.62 -8.30
C PHE A 366 -20.15 -12.12 -8.67
N GLU A 367 -20.60 -11.05 -8.04
CA GLU A 367 -21.81 -10.33 -8.44
C GLU A 367 -21.43 -8.93 -8.90
N ASN A 368 -22.13 -8.39 -9.90
CA ASN A 368 -21.92 -7.00 -10.30
C ASN A 368 -22.30 -6.08 -9.12
N TYR A 369 -21.44 -5.11 -8.84
CA TYR A 369 -21.57 -4.23 -7.68
C TYR A 369 -22.81 -3.33 -7.77
N GLN A 370 -23.19 -2.92 -8.99
CA GLN A 370 -24.35 -2.06 -9.24
C GLN A 370 -25.62 -2.89 -9.51
N ASP A 371 -25.50 -4.05 -10.16
CA ASP A 371 -26.61 -4.95 -10.47
C ASP A 371 -26.38 -6.36 -9.90
N THR A 372 -26.85 -6.60 -8.68
CA THR A 372 -26.74 -7.90 -7.99
C THR A 372 -27.41 -9.08 -8.74
N GLN A 373 -28.18 -8.84 -9.82
CA GLN A 373 -28.73 -9.92 -10.65
C GLN A 373 -27.70 -10.52 -11.61
N GLU A 374 -26.66 -9.77 -11.97
CA GLU A 374 -25.57 -10.25 -12.81
C GLU A 374 -24.53 -11.00 -11.98
N ILE A 375 -24.44 -12.32 -12.20
CA ILE A 375 -23.58 -13.22 -11.44
C ILE A 375 -22.60 -13.93 -12.37
N TYR A 376 -21.33 -13.94 -11.98
CA TYR A 376 -20.23 -14.57 -12.71
C TYR A 376 -19.60 -15.65 -11.83
N LYS A 377 -19.64 -16.91 -12.30
CA LYS A 377 -19.03 -18.05 -11.62
C LYS A 377 -17.69 -18.34 -12.27
N ILE A 378 -16.62 -18.16 -11.51
CA ILE A 378 -15.25 -18.20 -12.00
C ILE A 378 -14.44 -19.16 -11.15
N TYR A 379 -13.50 -19.87 -11.75
CA TYR A 379 -12.61 -20.79 -11.04
C TYR A 379 -11.23 -20.15 -10.87
N LEU A 380 -10.73 -20.18 -9.63
CA LEU A 380 -9.44 -19.63 -9.23
C LEU A 380 -8.66 -20.67 -8.44
N GLU A 381 -7.34 -20.62 -8.51
CA GLU A 381 -6.46 -21.47 -7.72
C GLU A 381 -6.66 -21.23 -6.22
N LYS A 382 -6.59 -22.31 -5.44
CA LYS A 382 -6.72 -22.29 -3.98
C LYS A 382 -5.77 -21.28 -3.33
N GLU A 383 -4.54 -21.15 -3.82
CA GLU A 383 -3.55 -20.17 -3.32
C GLU A 383 -4.02 -18.71 -3.43
N ILE A 384 -4.88 -18.41 -4.41
CA ILE A 384 -5.50 -17.09 -4.53
C ILE A 384 -6.72 -17.00 -3.60
N VAL A 385 -7.55 -18.05 -3.61
CA VAL A 385 -8.84 -18.08 -2.89
C VAL A 385 -8.66 -18.10 -1.37
N GLU A 386 -7.58 -18.67 -0.84
CA GLU A 386 -7.31 -18.71 0.61
C GLU A 386 -7.16 -17.33 1.26
N HIS A 387 -6.84 -16.32 0.46
CA HIS A 387 -6.73 -14.95 0.91
C HIS A 387 -8.02 -14.15 0.70
N MET A 388 -8.94 -14.63 -0.13
CA MET A 388 -10.18 -13.93 -0.47
C MET A 388 -11.16 -13.88 0.72
N LEU A 389 -11.93 -12.80 0.79
CA LEU A 389 -13.04 -12.64 1.73
C LEU A 389 -14.31 -12.24 0.98
N VAL A 390 -15.44 -12.80 1.40
CA VAL A 390 -16.76 -12.38 0.91
C VAL A 390 -16.96 -10.90 1.24
N GLY A 391 -17.40 -10.12 0.26
CA GLY A 391 -17.56 -8.68 0.34
C GLY A 391 -16.41 -7.86 -0.26
N MET A 392 -15.25 -8.46 -0.56
CA MET A 392 -14.19 -7.74 -1.30
C MET A 392 -14.67 -7.33 -2.69
N VAL A 393 -14.14 -6.22 -3.20
CA VAL A 393 -14.58 -5.61 -4.46
C VAL A 393 -13.40 -5.45 -5.41
N THR A 394 -13.58 -5.68 -6.70
CA THR A 394 -12.51 -5.55 -7.71
C THR A 394 -13.07 -5.19 -9.07
N ALA A 395 -12.25 -4.55 -9.92
CA ALA A 395 -12.57 -4.38 -11.32
C ALA A 395 -11.96 -5.52 -12.14
N LEU A 396 -12.78 -6.22 -12.94
CA LEU A 396 -12.35 -7.36 -13.75
C LEU A 396 -12.67 -7.15 -15.23
N THR A 397 -11.80 -7.69 -16.09
CA THR A 397 -12.14 -7.97 -17.48
C THR A 397 -12.58 -9.43 -17.57
N LEU A 398 -13.86 -9.63 -17.88
CA LEU A 398 -14.53 -10.92 -17.87
C LEU A 398 -14.79 -11.40 -19.29
N CYS A 399 -14.49 -12.67 -19.55
CA CYS A 399 -14.72 -13.30 -20.83
C CYS A 399 -15.63 -14.51 -20.64
N LYS A 400 -16.68 -14.58 -21.47
CA LYS A 400 -17.62 -15.70 -21.49
C LYS A 400 -17.30 -16.62 -22.64
N LEU A 401 -17.34 -17.90 -22.36
CA LEU A 401 -17.14 -18.95 -23.34
C LEU A 401 -18.49 -19.50 -23.84
N SER A 402 -18.50 -20.06 -25.05
CA SER A 402 -19.67 -20.67 -25.69
C SER A 402 -20.27 -21.86 -24.92
N ASN A 403 -19.52 -22.47 -24.01
CA ASN A 403 -20.02 -23.50 -23.10
C ASN A 403 -20.65 -22.93 -21.81
N GLY A 404 -20.71 -21.60 -21.67
CA GLY A 404 -21.29 -20.88 -20.53
C GLY A 404 -20.33 -20.60 -19.37
N GLU A 405 -19.09 -21.07 -19.44
CA GLU A 405 -18.07 -20.81 -18.42
C GLU A 405 -17.50 -19.38 -18.56
N TRP A 406 -17.05 -18.82 -17.43
CA TRP A 406 -16.42 -17.51 -17.37
C TRP A 406 -14.96 -17.64 -16.92
N TYR A 407 -14.10 -16.77 -17.46
CA TYR A 407 -12.73 -16.61 -16.97
C TYR A 407 -12.37 -15.12 -16.86
N ILE A 408 -11.36 -14.84 -16.04
CA ILE A 408 -10.82 -13.49 -15.85
C ILE A 408 -9.64 -13.29 -16.79
N GLU A 409 -9.75 -12.34 -17.71
CA GLU A 409 -8.62 -11.97 -18.57
C GLU A 409 -7.66 -11.04 -17.81
N GLN A 410 -8.21 -10.05 -17.09
CA GLN A 410 -7.44 -9.08 -16.32
C GLN A 410 -8.18 -8.75 -15.03
N ALA A 411 -7.41 -8.48 -13.97
CA ALA A 411 -7.92 -7.94 -12.71
C ALA A 411 -7.18 -6.65 -12.39
N ARG A 412 -7.92 -5.63 -11.97
CA ARG A 412 -7.36 -4.38 -11.47
C ARG A 412 -7.96 -4.09 -10.10
N ARG A 413 -7.07 -3.73 -9.18
CA ARG A 413 -7.37 -3.18 -7.83
C ARG A 413 -8.34 -4.08 -7.05
N LEU A 414 -7.87 -4.64 -5.94
CA LEU A 414 -8.74 -5.40 -5.05
C LEU A 414 -8.91 -4.62 -3.75
N MET A 415 -10.15 -4.26 -3.45
CA MET A 415 -10.54 -3.50 -2.27
C MET A 415 -11.09 -4.42 -1.18
N PRO A 416 -10.89 -4.07 0.09
CA PRO A 416 -11.35 -4.84 1.24
C PRO A 416 -12.88 -4.84 1.37
N THR A 417 -13.40 -5.64 2.29
CA THR A 417 -14.86 -5.82 2.51
C THR A 417 -15.56 -4.57 3.03
N PHE A 418 -14.80 -3.64 3.60
CA PHE A 418 -15.29 -2.34 4.08
C PHE A 418 -15.15 -1.24 3.02
N TYR A 419 -14.95 -1.61 1.74
CA TYR A 419 -14.94 -0.68 0.61
C TYR A 419 -16.10 0.30 0.70
N MET A 420 -15.79 1.56 0.45
CA MET A 420 -16.72 2.68 0.38
C MET A 420 -16.34 3.51 -0.83
N GLU A 421 -17.34 3.89 -1.62
CA GLU A 421 -17.12 4.81 -2.73
C GLU A 421 -16.65 6.15 -2.18
N ASP A 422 -15.70 6.76 -2.88
CA ASP A 422 -15.27 8.12 -2.56
C ASP A 422 -16.18 9.08 -3.34
N GLU A 423 -17.11 9.73 -2.64
CA GLU A 423 -18.01 10.71 -3.25
C GLU A 423 -17.29 12.03 -3.58
N CYS A 424 -16.08 12.23 -3.04
CA CYS A 424 -15.32 13.47 -3.17
C CYS A 424 -14.28 13.44 -4.31
N MET A 425 -13.90 12.26 -4.80
CA MET A 425 -12.87 12.09 -5.83
C MET A 425 -13.37 11.21 -6.98
N THR A 426 -13.26 11.72 -8.21
CA THR A 426 -13.57 10.98 -9.43
C THR A 426 -12.40 10.08 -9.86
N GLU A 427 -12.63 9.10 -10.75
CA GLU A 427 -11.52 8.26 -11.25
C GLU A 427 -10.37 9.08 -11.86
N GLU A 428 -10.67 10.24 -12.45
CA GLU A 428 -9.68 11.15 -13.05
C GLU A 428 -8.77 11.80 -11.99
N ASP A 429 -9.25 11.97 -10.76
CA ASP A 429 -8.48 12.56 -9.66
C ASP A 429 -7.41 11.61 -9.11
N TYR A 430 -7.51 10.31 -9.43
CA TYR A 430 -6.62 9.26 -8.97
C TYR A 430 -5.49 8.88 -9.96
N ASP A 431 -5.59 9.29 -11.22
CA ASP A 431 -4.67 8.87 -12.30
C ASP A 431 -3.43 9.79 -12.46
N TYR A 432 -2.88 10.31 -11.35
CA TYR A 432 -1.65 11.13 -11.32
C TYR A 432 -0.39 10.40 -10.81
#